data_AF-A0A529HPY6-F1
#
_entry.id   AF-A0A529HPY6-F1
#
_cell.length_a   1.000
_cell.length_b   1.000
_cell.length_c   1.000
_cell.angle_alpha   90.00
_cell.angle_beta   90.00
_cell.angle_gamma   90.00
#
_symmetry.space_group_name_H-M   'P 1'
#
loop_
_entity.id
_entity.type
_entity.pdbx_description
1 polymer ?
#
loop_
_entity_poly.entity_id
_entity_poly.type
_entity_poly.pdbx_seq_one_letter_code
_entity_poly.pdbx_strand_id
1 'polypeptide(L)'
;MLSEISTGILVCTSPRTGSNHLAGLMASAGLGNPLEWFGGRRLLEQPGYPRDARGQLLRALTEGRSSSGIYAIKLFASQFAQVAKKVNLPCLPNLHYVRLTRSDLLGQAISWARARQTRRFRSSEVNRASPRYDGEAIAESLEKILMENLAWDGWFAKNGLSF
;
A
#
# COMPACT_ATOMS: atom_id res chain seq x y z
N MET A 1 -13.34 20.55 6.25
CA MET A 1 -13.16 19.13 5.86
C MET A 1 -11.97 18.48 6.54
N LEU A 2 -10.79 19.14 6.62
CA LEU A 2 -9.64 18.64 7.41
C LEU A 2 -9.77 18.87 8.93
N SER A 3 -10.73 19.69 9.36
CA SER A 3 -10.96 20.11 10.76
C SER A 3 -11.37 19.00 11.73
N GLU A 4 -11.66 17.80 11.23
CA GLU A 4 -12.03 16.62 12.04
C GLU A 4 -10.97 15.51 11.97
N ILE A 5 -9.80 15.80 11.37
CA ILE A 5 -8.70 14.85 11.37
C ILE A 5 -8.02 14.87 12.74
N SER A 6 -8.05 13.72 13.41
CA SER A 6 -7.35 13.52 14.68
C SER A 6 -5.94 12.99 14.47
N THR A 7 -5.76 12.05 13.54
CA THR A 7 -4.50 11.30 13.33
C THR A 7 -4.43 10.69 11.93
N GLY A 8 -3.21 10.48 11.44
CA GLY A 8 -2.90 9.78 10.20
C GLY A 8 -2.07 8.53 10.39
N ILE A 9 -2.31 7.51 9.56
CA ILE A 9 -1.46 6.32 9.49
C ILE A 9 -1.04 6.08 8.04
N LEU A 10 0.27 6.03 7.78
CA LEU A 10 0.83 5.54 6.53
C LEU A 10 1.42 4.14 6.72
N VAL A 11 0.78 3.15 6.11
CA VAL A 11 1.29 1.78 6.04
C VAL A 11 2.32 1.68 4.91
N CYS A 12 3.59 1.65 5.31
CA CYS A 12 4.77 1.49 4.46
C CYS A 12 5.06 0.00 4.26
N THR A 13 4.70 -0.53 3.09
CA THR A 13 4.68 -1.97 2.82
C THR A 13 5.23 -2.28 1.43
N SER A 14 5.33 -3.56 1.08
CA SER A 14 5.57 -4.03 -0.29
C SER A 14 4.43 -4.99 -0.74
N PRO A 15 4.38 -5.39 -2.02
CA PRO A 15 3.36 -6.32 -2.51
C PRO A 15 3.39 -7.66 -1.78
N ARG A 16 2.23 -8.23 -1.44
CA ARG A 16 2.08 -9.59 -0.84
C ARG A 16 2.57 -9.78 0.60
N THR A 17 2.72 -8.70 1.36
CA THR A 17 3.07 -8.73 2.80
C THR A 17 1.91 -9.08 3.74
N GLY A 18 0.66 -9.14 3.23
CA GLY A 18 -0.53 -9.22 4.07
C GLY A 18 -1.19 -7.86 4.34
N SER A 19 -0.70 -6.79 3.72
CA SER A 19 -1.22 -5.43 3.91
C SER A 19 -2.73 -5.24 3.65
N ASN A 20 -3.35 -6.04 2.76
CA ASN A 20 -4.81 -6.03 2.59
C ASN A 20 -5.56 -6.63 3.79
N HIS A 21 -4.98 -7.63 4.46
CA HIS A 21 -5.56 -8.20 5.67
C HIS A 21 -5.45 -7.20 6.83
N LEU A 22 -4.27 -6.59 7.01
CA LEU A 22 -4.08 -5.51 7.98
C LEU A 22 -5.06 -4.35 7.73
N ALA A 23 -5.25 -3.94 6.48
CA ALA A 23 -6.21 -2.88 6.14
C ALA A 23 -7.64 -3.22 6.58
N GLY A 24 -8.06 -4.48 6.43
CA GLY A 24 -9.36 -4.95 6.93
C GLY A 24 -9.46 -4.87 8.45
N LEU A 25 -8.43 -5.32 9.18
CA LEU A 25 -8.38 -5.23 10.64
C LEU A 25 -8.41 -3.78 11.13
N MET A 26 -7.64 -2.89 10.50
CA MET A 26 -7.64 -1.46 10.82
C MET A 26 -9.01 -0.83 10.60
N ALA A 27 -9.67 -1.15 9.48
CA ALA A 27 -11.01 -0.65 9.20
C ALA A 27 -12.03 -1.13 10.25
N SER A 28 -11.99 -2.41 10.61
CA SER A 28 -12.86 -2.98 11.65
C SER A 28 -12.59 -2.40 13.05
N ALA A 29 -11.36 -2.00 13.34
CA ALA A 29 -10.96 -1.39 14.61
C ALA A 29 -11.16 0.14 14.65
N GLY A 30 -11.64 0.77 13.56
CA GLY A 30 -11.82 2.22 13.50
C GLY A 30 -10.53 3.03 13.34
N LEU A 31 -9.44 2.40 12.88
CA LEU A 31 -8.11 3.00 12.66
C LEU A 31 -7.93 3.52 11.22
N GLY A 32 -9.03 3.94 10.57
CA GLY A 32 -9.07 4.29 9.16
C GLY A 32 -9.03 3.08 8.23
N ASN A 33 -9.02 3.33 6.92
CA ASN A 33 -9.08 2.29 5.88
C ASN A 33 -7.91 2.46 4.87
N PRO A 34 -6.75 1.83 5.13
CA PRO A 34 -5.54 2.02 4.32
C PRO A 34 -5.58 1.22 3.03
N LEU A 35 -6.31 1.74 2.05
CA LEU A 35 -6.36 1.22 0.69
C LEU A 35 -5.23 1.81 -0.17
N GLU A 36 -5.02 1.23 -1.36
CA GLU A 36 -4.13 1.80 -2.38
C GLU A 36 -4.86 2.96 -3.07
N TRP A 37 -4.78 4.15 -2.49
CA TRP A 37 -5.48 5.35 -2.97
C TRP A 37 -4.87 5.96 -4.23
N PHE A 38 -3.59 5.66 -4.52
CA PHE A 38 -2.85 6.32 -5.59
C PHE A 38 -2.74 5.44 -6.84
N GLY A 39 -3.37 5.90 -7.92
CA GLY A 39 -3.33 5.25 -9.23
C GLY A 39 -3.81 3.80 -9.25
N GLY A 40 -3.11 2.95 -10.01
CA GLY A 40 -3.32 1.51 -10.04
C GLY A 40 -4.71 1.11 -10.49
N ARG A 41 -5.25 0.07 -9.83
CA ARG A 41 -6.55 -0.53 -10.19
C ARG A 41 -7.72 0.43 -10.09
N ARG A 42 -7.67 1.42 -9.20
CA ARG A 42 -8.77 2.39 -9.04
C ARG A 42 -9.02 3.18 -10.32
N LEU A 43 -7.96 3.58 -11.03
CA LEU A 43 -8.10 4.28 -12.31
C LEU A 43 -8.73 3.42 -13.40
N LEU A 44 -8.62 2.08 -13.28
CA LEU A 44 -9.20 1.13 -14.22
C LEU A 44 -10.64 0.75 -13.85
N GLU A 45 -10.94 0.66 -12.55
CA GLU A 45 -12.18 0.09 -12.03
C GLU A 45 -13.22 1.15 -11.63
N GLN A 46 -12.82 2.41 -11.42
CA GLN A 46 -13.71 3.47 -10.94
C GLN A 46 -13.75 4.64 -11.94
N PRO A 47 -14.75 4.67 -12.83
CA PRO A 47 -15.02 5.83 -13.68
C PRO A 47 -15.15 7.10 -12.84
N GLY A 48 -14.40 8.15 -13.21
CA GLY A 48 -14.40 9.43 -12.47
C GLY A 48 -13.45 9.50 -11.27
N TYR A 49 -12.66 8.45 -10.99
CA TYR A 49 -11.62 8.54 -9.97
C TYR A 49 -10.56 9.60 -10.36
N PRO A 50 -10.13 10.47 -9.42
CA PRO A 50 -9.16 11.53 -9.75
C PRO A 50 -7.88 10.97 -10.34
N ARG A 51 -7.37 11.61 -11.40
CA ARG A 51 -6.13 11.20 -12.08
C ARG A 51 -4.89 11.85 -11.47
N ASP A 52 -5.05 13.00 -10.82
CA ASP A 52 -3.97 13.73 -10.17
C ASP A 52 -3.79 13.29 -8.70
N ALA A 53 -2.57 13.46 -8.18
CA ALA A 53 -2.22 12.99 -6.84
C ALA A 53 -2.94 13.76 -5.72
N ARG A 54 -3.32 15.03 -5.93
CA ARG A 54 -4.01 15.84 -4.91
C ARG A 54 -5.45 15.38 -4.75
N GLY A 55 -6.16 15.13 -5.86
CA GLY A 55 -7.50 14.56 -5.84
C GLY A 55 -7.52 13.17 -5.20
N GLN A 56 -6.54 12.31 -5.52
CA GLN A 56 -6.41 10.99 -4.89
C GLN A 56 -6.12 11.07 -3.39
N LEU A 57 -5.28 12.02 -2.98
CA LEU A 57 -5.02 12.29 -1.57
C LEU A 57 -6.30 12.76 -0.86
N LEU A 58 -7.09 13.64 -1.47
CA LEU A 58 -8.37 14.07 -0.89
C LEU A 58 -9.30 12.86 -0.65
N ARG A 59 -9.39 11.93 -1.61
CA ARG A 59 -10.14 10.67 -1.42
C ARG A 59 -9.62 9.86 -0.24
N ALA A 60 -8.31 9.76 -0.07
CA ALA A 60 -7.73 9.07 1.08
C ALA A 60 -8.07 9.74 2.42
N LEU A 61 -8.05 11.07 2.47
CA LEU A 61 -8.36 11.85 3.68
C LEU A 61 -9.85 11.89 4.02
N THR A 62 -10.74 11.63 3.05
CA THR A 62 -12.19 11.61 3.27
C THR A 62 -12.73 10.19 3.39
N GLU A 63 -12.51 9.34 2.38
CA GLU A 63 -13.06 7.98 2.30
C GLU A 63 -12.21 6.94 3.03
N GLY A 64 -10.92 7.24 3.22
CA GLY A 64 -10.03 6.43 4.05
C GLY A 64 -10.09 6.75 5.54
N ARG A 65 -10.95 7.69 5.93
CA ARG A 65 -11.09 8.17 7.30
C ARG A 65 -12.19 7.43 8.05
N SER A 66 -11.90 7.04 9.30
CA SER A 66 -12.90 6.49 10.21
C SER A 66 -13.82 7.59 10.77
N SER A 67 -14.90 7.20 11.45
CA SER A 67 -15.78 8.11 12.17
C SER A 67 -15.08 8.84 13.34
N SER A 68 -13.99 8.27 13.87
CA SER A 68 -13.15 8.87 14.92
C SER A 68 -12.08 9.84 14.37
N GLY A 69 -12.11 10.13 13.06
CA GLY A 69 -11.22 11.11 12.45
C GLY A 69 -9.83 10.58 12.06
N ILE A 70 -9.59 9.27 12.15
CA ILE A 70 -8.31 8.66 11.78
C ILE A 70 -8.31 8.35 10.29
N TYR A 71 -7.41 8.96 9.52
CA TYR A 71 -7.21 8.61 8.11
C TYR A 71 -6.07 7.60 7.98
N ALA A 72 -6.17 6.70 6.99
CA ALA A 72 -5.14 5.72 6.75
C ALA A 72 -4.85 5.53 5.25
N ILE A 73 -3.56 5.43 4.92
CA ILE A 73 -3.03 5.29 3.57
C ILE A 73 -2.12 4.07 3.54
N LYS A 74 -2.13 3.32 2.44
CA LYS A 74 -1.15 2.26 2.19
C LYS A 74 -0.35 2.58 0.93
N LEU A 75 0.97 2.48 1.00
CA LEU A 75 1.85 2.69 -0.14
C LEU A 75 2.95 1.64 -0.22
N PHE A 76 3.25 1.23 -1.46
CA PHE A 76 4.54 0.62 -1.80
C PHE A 76 5.61 1.71 -1.93
N ALA A 77 6.89 1.40 -1.70
CA ALA A 77 7.98 2.38 -1.79
C ALA A 77 8.07 2.98 -3.19
N SER A 78 7.89 2.14 -4.22
CA SER A 78 7.84 2.61 -5.62
C SER A 78 6.71 3.62 -5.86
N GLN A 79 5.53 3.39 -5.26
CA GLN A 79 4.41 4.34 -5.33
C GLN A 79 4.70 5.61 -4.53
N PHE A 80 5.23 5.47 -3.31
CA PHE A 80 5.59 6.59 -2.46
C PHE A 80 6.57 7.53 -3.16
N ALA A 81 7.61 7.00 -3.80
CA ALA A 81 8.57 7.81 -4.55
C ALA A 81 7.92 8.63 -5.70
N GLN A 82 6.86 8.12 -6.34
CA GLN A 82 6.15 8.87 -7.38
C GLN A 82 5.16 9.88 -6.80
N VAL A 83 4.49 9.52 -5.71
CA VAL A 83 3.52 10.38 -5.03
C VAL A 83 4.22 11.56 -4.36
N ALA A 84 5.36 11.33 -3.70
CA ALA A 84 6.17 12.34 -3.03
C ALA A 84 6.69 13.45 -3.96
N LYS A 85 6.78 13.19 -5.27
CA LYS A 85 7.11 14.21 -6.29
C LYS A 85 5.97 15.21 -6.53
N LYS A 86 4.74 14.87 -6.15
CA LYS A 86 3.52 15.61 -6.50
C LYS A 86 2.79 16.16 -5.27
N VAL A 87 2.90 15.47 -4.14
CA VAL A 87 2.28 15.86 -2.87
C VAL A 87 3.26 15.62 -1.72
N ASN A 88 3.29 16.54 -0.76
CA ASN A 88 4.15 16.44 0.41
C ASN A 88 3.45 15.61 1.51
N LEU A 89 3.48 14.28 1.37
CA LEU A 89 2.84 13.35 2.32
C LEU A 89 3.34 13.53 3.76
N PRO A 90 4.63 13.77 4.03
CA PRO A 90 5.10 14.03 5.41
C PRO A 90 4.47 15.25 6.09
N CYS A 91 3.92 16.21 5.35
CA CYS A 91 3.23 17.38 5.92
C CYS A 91 1.75 17.11 6.24
N LEU A 92 1.26 15.88 6.10
CA LEU A 92 -0.09 15.55 6.52
C LEU A 92 -0.22 15.62 8.06
N PRO A 93 -1.37 16.05 8.58
CA PRO A 93 -1.56 16.27 10.01
C PRO A 93 -1.41 14.98 10.81
N ASN A 94 -0.64 15.04 11.90
CA ASN A 94 -0.47 13.97 12.89
C ASN A 94 -0.20 12.59 12.25
N LEU A 95 0.70 12.54 11.26
CA LEU A 95 0.98 11.33 10.49
C LEU A 95 1.97 10.41 11.22
N HIS A 96 1.55 9.16 11.44
CA HIS A 96 2.38 8.08 11.95
C HIS A 96 2.71 7.09 10.84
N TYR A 97 3.90 6.50 10.90
CA TYR A 97 4.37 5.52 9.92
C TYR A 97 4.33 4.12 10.53
N VAL A 98 3.78 3.16 9.78
CA VAL A 98 3.74 1.75 10.15
C VAL A 98 4.48 0.96 9.09
N ARG A 99 5.63 0.39 9.45
CA ARG A 99 6.41 -0.50 8.59
C ARG A 99 5.80 -1.90 8.64
N LEU A 100 5.38 -2.43 7.49
CA LEU A 100 4.91 -3.81 7.37
C LEU A 100 5.82 -4.61 6.44
N THR A 101 6.47 -5.62 7.00
CA THR A 101 7.32 -6.59 6.30
C THR A 101 6.73 -8.00 6.38
N ARG A 102 7.25 -8.91 5.56
CA ARG A 102 7.04 -10.35 5.69
C ARG A 102 8.41 -11.01 5.75
N SER A 103 8.67 -11.80 6.79
CA SER A 103 9.96 -12.46 7.02
C SER A 103 10.27 -13.53 5.97
N ASP A 104 9.27 -14.31 5.57
CA ASP A 104 9.35 -15.28 4.48
C ASP A 104 9.29 -14.59 3.11
N LEU A 105 10.45 -14.07 2.66
CA LEU A 105 10.59 -13.36 1.39
C LEU A 105 10.42 -14.27 0.17
N LEU A 106 10.87 -15.52 0.25
CA LEU A 106 10.69 -16.49 -0.83
C LEU A 106 9.20 -16.81 -1.03
N GLY A 107 8.46 -17.12 0.03
CA GLY A 107 7.02 -17.34 -0.07
C GLY A 107 6.25 -16.07 -0.46
N GLN A 108 6.75 -14.87 -0.11
CA GLN A 108 6.22 -13.61 -0.62
C GLN A 108 6.40 -13.51 -2.15
N ALA A 109 7.60 -13.82 -2.66
CA ALA A 109 7.92 -13.82 -4.08
C ALA A 109 7.09 -14.83 -4.88
N ILE A 110 6.96 -16.07 -4.38
CA ILE A 110 6.07 -17.10 -4.94
C ILE A 110 4.63 -16.59 -4.99
N SER A 111 4.15 -15.98 -3.90
CA SER A 111 2.80 -15.41 -3.85
C SER A 111 2.60 -14.33 -4.91
N TRP A 112 3.63 -13.52 -5.18
CA TRP A 112 3.54 -12.44 -6.15
C TRP A 112 3.60 -12.95 -7.59
N ALA A 113 4.52 -13.86 -7.91
CA ALA A 113 4.61 -14.51 -9.21
C ALA A 113 3.27 -15.18 -9.56
N ARG A 114 2.70 -15.93 -8.62
CA ARG A 114 1.37 -16.54 -8.77
C ARG A 114 0.27 -15.51 -9.00
N ALA A 115 0.26 -14.41 -8.26
CA ALA A 115 -0.73 -13.34 -8.42
C ALA A 115 -0.65 -12.65 -9.79
N ARG A 116 0.57 -12.45 -10.31
CA ARG A 116 0.81 -11.87 -11.65
C ARG A 116 0.25 -12.79 -12.76
N GLN A 117 0.51 -14.10 -12.67
CA GLN A 117 0.00 -15.09 -13.64
C GLN A 117 -1.53 -15.20 -13.62
N THR A 118 -2.11 -15.34 -12.42
CA THR A 118 -3.55 -15.61 -12.24
C THR A 118 -4.43 -14.36 -12.26
N ARG A 119 -3.81 -13.17 -12.24
CA ARG A 119 -4.44 -11.86 -12.02
C ARG A 119 -5.23 -11.76 -10.71
N ARG A 120 -4.99 -12.66 -9.75
CA ARG A 120 -5.61 -12.70 -8.43
C ARG A 120 -4.66 -12.19 -7.36
N PHE A 121 -4.97 -11.02 -6.81
CA PHE A 121 -4.18 -10.32 -5.81
C PHE A 121 -4.88 -10.23 -4.45
N ARG A 122 -6.15 -10.63 -4.37
CA ARG A 122 -6.88 -10.81 -3.10
C ARG A 122 -7.39 -12.24 -2.99
N SER A 123 -7.52 -12.75 -1.77
CA SER A 123 -8.09 -14.08 -1.53
C SER A 123 -9.55 -14.18 -1.99
N SER A 124 -10.29 -13.07 -1.99
CA SER A 124 -11.68 -13.00 -2.46
C SER A 124 -11.83 -12.91 -3.99
N GLU A 125 -10.75 -12.71 -4.74
CA GLU A 125 -10.81 -12.61 -6.21
C GLU A 125 -10.80 -14.00 -6.87
N VAL A 126 -11.48 -14.13 -8.01
CA VAL A 126 -11.54 -15.38 -8.81
C VAL A 126 -10.24 -15.56 -9.60
N ASN A 127 -9.75 -16.81 -9.70
CA ASN A 127 -8.60 -17.14 -10.54
C ASN A 127 -8.97 -16.98 -12.02
N ARG A 128 -8.18 -16.21 -12.78
CA ARG A 128 -8.37 -16.08 -14.24
C ARG A 128 -7.55 -17.08 -15.06
N ALA A 129 -6.61 -17.77 -14.42
CA ALA A 129 -5.75 -18.79 -15.02
C ALA A 129 -5.23 -19.76 -13.95
N SER A 130 -4.80 -20.95 -14.37
CA SER A 130 -4.07 -21.90 -13.51
C SER A 130 -2.60 -21.47 -13.42
N PRO A 131 -2.04 -21.30 -12.21
CA PRO A 131 -0.63 -20.94 -12.07
C PRO A 131 0.27 -22.14 -12.38
N ARG A 132 1.45 -21.85 -12.93
CA ARG A 132 2.53 -22.82 -13.15
C ARG A 132 3.81 -22.36 -12.45
N TYR A 133 4.66 -23.31 -12.10
CA TYR A 133 5.99 -22.98 -11.61
C TYR A 133 6.76 -22.20 -12.68
N ASP A 134 7.45 -21.15 -12.25
CA ASP A 134 8.25 -20.28 -13.09
C ASP A 134 9.34 -19.66 -12.20
N GLY A 135 10.53 -20.28 -12.23
CA GLY A 135 11.64 -19.89 -11.35
C GLY A 135 12.15 -18.48 -11.64
N GLU A 136 12.14 -18.07 -12.91
CA GLU A 136 12.55 -16.72 -13.33
C GLU A 136 11.56 -15.67 -12.80
N ALA A 137 10.25 -15.90 -12.96
CA ALA A 137 9.25 -14.98 -12.43
C ALA A 137 9.29 -14.87 -10.90
N ILE A 138 9.64 -15.96 -10.19
CA ILE A 138 9.85 -15.94 -8.73
C ILE A 138 11.09 -15.10 -8.39
N ALA A 139 12.21 -15.30 -9.09
CA ALA A 139 13.44 -14.54 -8.88
C ALA A 139 13.24 -13.04 -9.13
N GLU A 140 12.58 -12.65 -10.23
CA GLU A 140 12.21 -11.25 -10.48
C GLU A 140 11.35 -10.65 -9.36
N SER A 141 10.39 -11.44 -8.87
CA SER A 141 9.50 -10.99 -7.80
C SER A 141 10.27 -10.80 -6.49
N LEU A 142 11.24 -11.68 -6.19
CA LEU A 142 12.11 -11.56 -5.04
C LEU A 142 12.98 -10.29 -5.13
N GLU A 143 13.62 -10.05 -6.28
CA GLU A 143 14.42 -8.85 -6.51
C GLU A 143 13.60 -7.57 -6.28
N LYS A 144 12.39 -7.50 -6.85
CA LYS A 144 11.49 -6.36 -6.66
C LYS A 144 11.09 -6.17 -5.19
N ILE A 145 10.84 -7.26 -4.45
CA ILE A 145 10.52 -7.19 -3.02
C ILE A 145 11.71 -6.65 -2.23
N LEU A 146 12.93 -7.11 -2.53
CA LEU A 146 14.15 -6.63 -1.88
C LEU A 146 14.36 -5.14 -2.14
N MET A 147 14.15 -4.67 -3.37
CA MET A 147 14.25 -3.25 -3.72
C MET A 147 13.20 -2.39 -3.01
N GLU A 148 11.96 -2.86 -2.90
CA GLU A 148 10.90 -2.18 -2.13
C GLU A 148 11.27 -2.08 -0.64
N ASN A 149 11.80 -3.16 -0.06
CA ASN A 149 12.23 -3.16 1.33
C ASN A 149 13.43 -2.22 1.55
N LEU A 150 14.48 -2.33 0.75
CA LEU A 150 15.66 -1.48 0.83
C LEU A 150 15.30 0.01 0.72
N ALA A 151 14.38 0.37 -0.18
CA ALA A 151 13.92 1.74 -0.35
C ALA A 151 13.19 2.25 0.90
N TRP A 152 12.31 1.44 1.49
CA TRP A 152 11.67 1.81 2.75
C TRP A 152 12.66 1.92 3.89
N ASP A 153 13.55 0.94 4.01
CA ASP A 153 14.48 0.87 5.13
C ASP A 153 15.44 2.06 5.11
N GLY A 154 15.95 2.42 3.93
CA GLY A 154 16.74 3.63 3.74
C GLY A 154 15.95 4.92 4.00
N TRP A 155 14.67 4.97 3.64
CA TRP A 155 13.82 6.12 3.94
C TRP A 155 13.55 6.27 5.44
N PHE A 156 13.25 5.18 6.15
CA PHE A 156 13.05 5.18 7.60
C PHE A 156 14.32 5.64 8.34
N ALA A 157 15.47 5.05 8.00
CA ALA A 157 16.76 5.44 8.57
C ALA A 157 17.08 6.94 8.34
N LYS A 158 16.88 7.43 7.11
CA LYS A 158 17.14 8.84 6.76
C LYS A 158 16.25 9.82 7.53
N ASN A 159 15.05 9.39 7.94
CA ASN A 159 14.09 10.23 8.65
C ASN A 159 14.04 9.95 10.16
N GLY A 160 14.98 9.16 10.71
CA GLY A 160 15.04 8.85 12.14
C GLY A 160 13.85 8.03 12.66
N LEU A 161 13.22 7.23 11.79
CA LEU A 161 12.09 6.37 12.14
C LEU A 161 12.57 4.96 12.47
N SER A 162 11.91 4.31 13.44
CA SER A 162 12.17 2.92 13.82
C SER A 162 11.55 1.92 12.84
N PHE A 163 12.21 0.77 12.70
CA PHE A 163 11.75 -0.37 11.90
C PHE A 163 10.67 -1.19 12.59
#